data_AF-A0AAX1T3T5-F1
#
_entry.id   AF-A0AAX1T3T5-F1
#
_cell.length_a   1.000
_cell.length_b   1.000
_cell.length_c   1.000
_cell.angle_alpha   90.00
_cell.angle_beta   90.00
_cell.angle_gamma   90.00
#
_symmetry.space_group_name_H-M   'P 1'
#
loop_
_entity.id
_entity.type
_entity.pdbx_description
1 polymer ?
#
loop_
_entity_poly.entity_id
_entity_poly.type
_entity_poly.pdbx_seq_one_letter_code
_entity_poly.pdbx_strand_id
1 'polypeptide(L)'
;MTELNNQIRSLQEEHGKEKLLAAATKILGKKVPTDYVRVLDPLELQASLQQIDAAVQDVLEKGKAREEAYGKKADLIKQKVKLKTAVELKEAEAFMQIQGEGRNQYAYVNDQKVALTNDTLRDAYRLHYSKEERQLLTDVEQELASIDIKIYQTKDAWETAKESADLVKAKAYVQANLLKFLA
;
A
#
# COMPACT_ATOMS: atom_id res chain seq x y z
N MET A 1 -24.69 26.71 -46.06
CA MET A 1 -25.52 27.69 -45.33
C MET A 1 -26.76 28.11 -46.13
N THR A 2 -26.65 28.33 -47.45
CA THR A 2 -27.77 28.74 -48.33
C THR A 2 -28.83 27.64 -48.55
N GLU A 3 -28.40 26.38 -48.78
CA GLU A 3 -29.33 25.25 -48.96
C GLU A 3 -30.14 24.90 -47.70
N LEU A 4 -29.47 24.88 -46.54
CA LEU A 4 -30.13 24.59 -45.26
C LEU A 4 -31.17 25.67 -44.92
N ASN A 5 -30.86 26.95 -45.18
CA ASN A 5 -31.80 28.05 -44.97
C ASN A 5 -33.00 27.96 -45.93
N ASN A 6 -32.79 27.46 -47.15
CA ASN A 6 -33.86 27.25 -48.11
C ASN A 6 -34.77 26.07 -47.71
N GLN A 7 -34.20 24.98 -47.21
CA GLN A 7 -34.95 23.83 -46.69
C GLN A 7 -35.74 24.17 -45.41
N ILE A 8 -35.19 25.00 -44.52
CA ILE A 8 -35.91 25.47 -43.34
C ILE A 8 -37.07 26.40 -43.74
N ARG A 9 -36.87 27.24 -44.76
CA ARG A 9 -37.94 28.10 -45.30
C ARG A 9 -39.08 27.29 -45.93
N SER A 10 -38.76 26.28 -46.75
CA SER A 10 -39.80 25.43 -47.37
C SER A 10 -40.61 24.66 -46.31
N LEU A 11 -39.94 24.13 -45.28
CA LEU A 11 -40.62 23.45 -44.17
C LEU A 11 -41.46 24.43 -43.33
N GLN A 12 -41.04 25.68 -43.20
CA GLN A 12 -41.79 26.73 -42.48
C GLN A 12 -43.06 27.12 -43.23
N GLU A 13 -43.01 27.13 -44.56
CA GLU A 13 -44.15 27.40 -45.44
C GLU A 13 -45.16 26.23 -45.44
N GLU A 14 -44.69 24.97 -45.45
CA GLU A 14 -45.58 23.79 -45.48
C GLU A 14 -46.23 23.45 -44.13
N HIS A 15 -45.51 23.61 -43.03
CA HIS A 15 -45.99 23.15 -41.72
C HIS A 15 -46.31 24.27 -40.74
N GLY A 16 -46.02 25.52 -41.11
CA GLY A 16 -46.21 26.68 -40.28
C GLY A 16 -45.11 26.83 -39.22
N LYS A 17 -44.78 28.10 -38.94
CA LYS A 17 -43.69 28.49 -38.05
C LYS A 17 -43.78 27.86 -36.65
N GLU A 18 -44.99 27.73 -36.11
CA GLU A 18 -45.21 27.19 -34.75
C GLU A 18 -44.92 25.70 -34.63
N LYS A 19 -45.36 24.87 -35.60
CA LYS A 19 -45.07 23.42 -35.57
C LYS A 19 -43.60 23.14 -35.81
N LEU A 20 -42.96 23.95 -36.66
CA LEU A 20 -41.54 23.83 -36.93
C LEU A 20 -40.70 24.26 -35.72
N LEU A 21 -41.09 25.32 -35.03
CA LEU A 21 -40.50 25.71 -33.74
C LEU A 21 -40.71 24.64 -32.67
N ALA A 22 -41.90 24.04 -32.59
CA ALA A 22 -42.20 22.96 -31.64
C ALA A 22 -41.39 21.69 -31.95
N ALA A 23 -41.25 21.32 -33.22
CA ALA A 23 -40.43 20.18 -33.65
C ALA A 23 -38.94 20.46 -33.45
N ALA A 24 -38.47 21.66 -33.78
CA ALA A 24 -37.11 22.09 -33.56
C ALA A 24 -36.78 22.11 -32.06
N THR A 25 -37.67 22.61 -31.18
CA THR A 25 -37.48 22.54 -29.72
C THR A 25 -37.55 21.12 -29.18
N LYS A 26 -38.36 20.23 -29.79
CA LYS A 26 -38.37 18.80 -29.47
C LYS A 26 -37.07 18.11 -29.86
N ILE A 27 -36.48 18.48 -31.00
CA ILE A 27 -35.24 17.91 -31.54
C ILE A 27 -34.00 18.51 -30.85
N LEU A 28 -34.03 19.80 -30.52
CA LEU A 28 -32.94 20.49 -29.83
C LEU A 28 -32.83 20.11 -28.34
N GLY A 29 -33.84 19.41 -27.79
CA GLY A 29 -33.86 18.97 -26.40
C GLY A 29 -33.67 20.11 -25.39
N LYS A 30 -33.64 19.79 -24.09
CA LYS A 30 -33.11 20.73 -23.10
C LYS A 30 -31.65 20.99 -23.48
N LYS A 31 -31.34 22.16 -24.05
CA LYS A 31 -29.95 22.57 -24.29
C LYS A 31 -29.19 22.39 -22.98
N VAL A 32 -28.26 21.44 -22.95
CA VAL A 32 -27.29 21.33 -21.87
C VAL A 32 -26.61 22.69 -21.79
N PRO A 33 -26.75 23.43 -20.66
CA PRO A 33 -26.10 24.72 -20.53
C PRO A 33 -24.60 24.57 -20.83
N THR A 34 -24.03 25.53 -21.57
CA THR A 34 -22.66 25.46 -22.12
C THR A 34 -21.61 25.14 -21.05
N ASP A 35 -21.89 25.53 -19.80
CA ASP A 35 -21.05 25.29 -18.62
C ASP A 35 -20.91 23.80 -18.26
N TYR A 36 -21.93 22.97 -18.56
CA TYR A 36 -21.95 21.54 -18.25
C TYR A 36 -21.33 20.67 -19.34
N VAL A 37 -21.14 21.21 -20.55
CA VAL A 37 -20.52 20.50 -21.68
C VAL A 37 -19.10 20.04 -21.35
N ARG A 38 -18.35 20.83 -20.56
CA ARG A 38 -17.00 20.47 -20.09
C ARG A 38 -16.95 19.30 -19.12
N VAL A 39 -18.06 19.00 -18.44
CA VAL A 39 -18.13 17.93 -17.42
C VAL A 39 -18.68 16.63 -18.02
N LEU A 40 -19.44 16.75 -19.11
CA LEU A 40 -20.20 15.68 -19.75
C LEU A 40 -19.69 15.30 -21.14
N ASP A 41 -18.59 15.90 -21.57
CA ASP A 41 -17.90 15.49 -22.79
C ASP A 41 -17.62 13.98 -22.73
N PRO A 42 -17.98 13.19 -23.76
CA PRO A 42 -17.62 11.77 -23.84
C PRO A 42 -16.17 11.47 -23.50
N LEU A 43 -15.23 12.36 -23.87
CA LEU A 43 -13.81 12.23 -23.52
C LEU A 43 -13.57 12.32 -22.01
N GLU A 44 -14.24 13.24 -21.33
CA GLU A 44 -14.13 13.44 -19.88
C GLU A 44 -14.79 12.29 -19.09
N LEU A 45 -15.87 11.72 -19.61
CA LEU A 45 -16.50 10.53 -19.02
C LEU A 45 -15.59 9.31 -19.14
N GLN A 46 -14.95 9.11 -20.29
CA GLN A 46 -13.98 8.04 -20.49
C GLN A 46 -12.75 8.22 -19.60
N ALA A 47 -12.25 9.45 -19.47
CA ALA A 47 -11.14 9.78 -18.57
C ALA A 47 -11.49 9.47 -17.11
N SER A 48 -12.72 9.80 -16.66
CA SER A 48 -13.18 9.47 -15.31
C SER A 48 -13.29 7.95 -15.07
N LEU A 49 -13.74 7.17 -16.06
CA LEU A 49 -13.74 5.69 -15.95
C LEU A 49 -12.31 5.15 -15.78
N GLN A 50 -11.37 5.61 -16.60
CA GLN A 50 -9.97 5.22 -16.49
C GLN A 50 -9.37 5.63 -15.13
N GLN A 51 -9.74 6.80 -14.60
CA GLN A 51 -9.31 7.25 -13.28
C GLN A 51 -9.87 6.35 -12.16
N ILE A 52 -11.11 5.86 -12.28
CA ILE A 52 -11.68 4.91 -11.32
C ILE A 52 -10.91 3.60 -11.35
N ASP A 53 -10.67 3.03 -12.53
CA ASP A 53 -9.96 1.76 -12.67
C ASP A 53 -8.52 1.87 -12.12
N ALA A 54 -7.83 2.98 -12.45
CA ALA A 54 -6.49 3.26 -11.93
C ALA A 54 -6.48 3.44 -10.39
N ALA A 55 -7.46 4.15 -9.83
CA ALA A 55 -7.57 4.34 -8.38
C ALA A 55 -7.87 3.03 -7.65
N VAL A 56 -8.71 2.16 -8.22
CA VAL A 56 -8.98 0.82 -7.67
C VAL A 56 -7.70 -0.02 -7.66
N GLN A 57 -6.97 -0.03 -8.78
CA GLN A 57 -5.71 -0.76 -8.87
C GLN A 57 -4.68 -0.24 -7.87
N ASP A 58 -4.52 1.07 -7.74
CA ASP A 58 -3.55 1.67 -6.81
C ASP A 58 -3.89 1.33 -5.35
N VAL A 59 -5.17 1.45 -4.94
CA VAL A 59 -5.60 1.06 -3.58
C VAL A 59 -5.31 -0.42 -3.30
N LEU A 60 -5.53 -1.31 -4.28
CA LEU A 60 -5.24 -2.73 -4.14
C LEU A 60 -3.74 -3.00 -4.04
N GLU A 61 -2.92 -2.36 -4.87
CA GLU A 61 -1.46 -2.53 -4.85
C GLU A 61 -0.84 -2.02 -3.54
N LYS A 62 -1.23 -0.83 -3.09
CA LYS A 62 -0.78 -0.29 -1.79
C LYS A 62 -1.31 -1.13 -0.62
N GLY A 63 -2.53 -1.65 -0.73
CA GLY A 63 -3.11 -2.56 0.26
C GLY A 63 -2.31 -3.86 0.41
N LYS A 64 -1.93 -4.49 -0.71
CA LYS A 64 -1.07 -5.68 -0.72
C LYS A 64 0.31 -5.39 -0.13
N ALA A 65 0.95 -4.28 -0.54
CA ALA A 65 2.26 -3.90 -0.01
C ALA A 65 2.25 -3.69 1.51
N ARG A 66 1.14 -3.14 2.04
CA ARG A 66 0.91 -2.99 3.48
C ARG A 66 0.75 -4.35 4.15
N GLU A 67 -0.08 -5.24 3.62
CA GLU A 67 -0.29 -6.59 4.16
C GLU A 67 1.01 -7.40 4.20
N GLU A 68 1.79 -7.38 3.12
CA GLU A 68 3.10 -8.03 3.04
C GLU A 68 4.07 -7.51 4.11
N ALA A 69 4.06 -6.20 4.39
CA ALA A 69 4.91 -5.62 5.43
C ALA A 69 4.53 -6.12 6.83
N TYR A 70 3.23 -6.23 7.14
CA TYR A 70 2.77 -6.83 8.39
C TYR A 70 3.08 -8.33 8.49
N GLY A 71 2.89 -9.07 7.39
CA GLY A 71 3.22 -10.50 7.33
C GLY A 71 4.70 -10.76 7.62
N LYS A 72 5.59 -10.04 6.95
CA LYS A 72 7.03 -10.11 7.18
C LYS A 72 7.41 -9.74 8.62
N LYS A 73 6.79 -8.72 9.21
CA LYS A 73 7.02 -8.37 10.63
C LYS A 73 6.65 -9.52 11.56
N ALA A 74 5.51 -10.17 11.33
CA ALA A 74 5.09 -11.30 12.15
C ALA A 74 6.10 -12.46 12.08
N ASP A 75 6.64 -12.74 10.91
CA ASP A 75 7.64 -13.81 10.73
C ASP A 75 8.99 -13.45 11.36
N LEU A 76 9.44 -12.20 11.23
CA LEU A 76 10.64 -11.71 11.92
C LEU A 76 10.51 -11.78 13.45
N ILE A 77 9.32 -11.46 14.00
CA ILE A 77 9.07 -11.62 15.45
C ILE A 77 9.20 -13.09 15.87
N LYS A 78 8.64 -14.02 15.10
CA LYS A 78 8.78 -15.46 15.39
C LYS A 78 10.23 -15.90 15.32
N GLN A 79 10.98 -15.43 14.32
CA GLN A 79 12.41 -15.73 14.17
C GLN A 79 13.21 -15.17 15.35
N LYS A 80 12.96 -13.92 15.75
CA LYS A 80 13.58 -13.30 16.93
C LYS A 80 13.37 -14.14 18.19
N VAL A 81 12.14 -14.61 18.45
CA VAL A 81 11.85 -15.46 19.61
C VAL A 81 12.62 -16.78 19.53
N LYS A 82 12.63 -17.44 18.37
CA LYS A 82 13.40 -18.68 18.17
C LYS A 82 14.90 -18.49 18.40
N LEU A 83 15.48 -17.42 17.85
CA LEU A 83 16.89 -17.10 18.02
C LEU A 83 17.23 -16.76 19.47
N LYS A 84 16.35 -16.04 20.17
CA LYS A 84 16.53 -15.78 21.60
C LYS A 84 16.57 -17.08 22.41
N THR A 85 15.65 -18.01 22.16
CA THR A 85 15.69 -19.34 22.79
C THR A 85 16.94 -20.11 22.41
N ALA A 86 17.39 -20.04 21.15
CA ALA A 86 18.63 -20.68 20.71
C ALA A 86 19.86 -20.12 21.44
N VAL A 87 19.95 -18.80 21.63
CA VAL A 87 21.00 -18.15 22.43
C VAL A 87 20.95 -18.67 23.87
N GLU A 88 19.79 -18.69 24.51
CA GLU A 88 19.65 -19.19 25.90
C GLU A 88 20.08 -20.67 26.03
N LEU A 89 19.73 -21.51 25.06
CA LEU A 89 20.14 -22.92 25.02
C LEU A 89 21.65 -23.06 24.81
N LYS A 90 22.25 -22.30 23.88
CA LYS A 90 23.70 -22.29 23.64
C LYS A 90 24.47 -21.82 24.86
N GLU A 91 23.95 -20.83 25.56
CA GLU A 91 24.55 -20.33 26.79
C GLU A 91 24.45 -21.35 27.94
N ALA A 92 23.36 -22.11 28.03
CA ALA A 92 23.24 -23.23 28.95
C ALA A 92 24.21 -24.38 28.60
N GLU A 93 24.36 -24.71 27.32
CA GLU A 93 25.37 -25.67 26.83
C GLU A 93 26.79 -25.23 27.18
N ALA A 94 27.08 -23.93 27.03
CA ALA A 94 28.37 -23.37 27.41
C ALA A 94 28.68 -23.62 28.89
N PHE A 95 27.71 -23.44 29.79
CA PHE A 95 27.89 -23.78 31.20
C PHE A 95 28.15 -25.26 31.44
N MET A 96 27.45 -26.15 30.72
CA MET A 96 27.63 -27.61 30.85
C MET A 96 29.00 -28.09 30.36
N GLN A 97 29.62 -27.37 29.42
CA GLN A 97 30.94 -27.70 28.88
C GLN A 97 32.12 -27.22 29.74
N ILE A 98 31.88 -26.37 30.73
CA ILE A 98 32.91 -25.95 31.68
C ILE A 98 33.27 -27.16 32.56
N GLN A 99 34.56 -27.49 32.61
CA GLN A 99 35.10 -28.60 33.39
C GLN A 99 35.93 -28.08 34.57
N GLY A 100 35.92 -28.83 35.68
CA GLY A 100 36.67 -28.50 36.90
C GLY A 100 35.86 -27.76 37.96
N GLU A 101 36.46 -27.60 39.15
CA GLU A 101 35.80 -27.01 40.33
C GLU A 101 36.52 -25.72 40.78
N GLY A 102 35.73 -24.73 41.21
CA GLY A 102 36.23 -23.49 41.81
C GLY A 102 37.17 -22.69 40.90
N ARG A 103 38.40 -22.45 41.38
CA ARG A 103 39.41 -21.62 40.70
C ARG A 103 40.10 -22.30 39.51
N ASN A 104 39.90 -23.62 39.37
CA ASN A 104 40.50 -24.45 38.33
C ASN A 104 39.53 -24.77 37.18
N GLN A 105 38.44 -24.03 37.05
CA GLN A 105 37.51 -24.19 35.93
C GLN A 105 38.20 -23.87 34.60
N TYR A 106 37.93 -24.66 33.58
CA TYR A 106 38.43 -24.47 32.23
C TYR A 106 37.41 -24.94 31.19
N ALA A 107 37.53 -24.43 29.97
CA ALA A 107 36.79 -24.91 28.82
C ALA A 107 37.72 -25.02 27.61
N TYR A 108 37.33 -25.82 26.62
CA TYR A 108 38.04 -25.92 25.35
C TYR A 108 37.40 -24.98 24.33
N VAL A 109 38.17 -24.04 23.81
CA VAL A 109 37.78 -23.18 22.68
C VAL A 109 38.71 -23.51 21.53
N ASN A 110 38.18 -24.00 20.41
CA ASN A 110 38.98 -24.35 19.22
C ASN A 110 40.20 -25.23 19.56
N ASP A 111 39.97 -26.32 20.31
CA ASP A 111 40.99 -27.26 20.81
C ASP A 111 42.05 -26.68 21.77
N GLN A 112 41.93 -25.41 22.18
CA GLN A 112 42.80 -24.78 23.16
C GLN A 112 42.12 -24.75 24.53
N LYS A 113 42.86 -25.17 25.56
CA LYS A 113 42.41 -25.12 26.95
C LYS A 113 42.47 -23.68 27.47
N VAL A 114 41.31 -23.10 27.73
CA VAL A 114 41.17 -21.75 28.31
C VAL A 114 40.77 -21.87 29.78
N ALA A 115 41.57 -21.29 30.67
CA ALA A 115 41.24 -21.24 32.09
C ALA A 115 40.19 -20.15 32.36
N LEU A 116 39.12 -20.53 33.05
CA LEU A 116 38.00 -19.66 33.43
C LEU A 116 38.09 -19.33 34.93
N THR A 117 39.12 -18.55 35.28
CA THR A 117 39.51 -18.34 36.68
C THR A 117 38.63 -17.35 37.44
N ASN A 118 37.78 -16.60 36.75
CA ASN A 118 36.86 -15.60 37.33
C ASN A 118 35.54 -15.54 36.56
N ASP A 119 34.53 -14.87 37.13
CA ASP A 119 33.20 -14.74 36.51
C ASP A 119 33.25 -14.01 35.17
N THR A 120 34.12 -13.01 35.01
CA THR A 120 34.22 -12.26 33.75
C THR A 120 34.72 -13.11 32.59
N LEU A 121 35.66 -14.03 32.82
CA LEU A 121 36.12 -14.98 31.80
C LEU A 121 35.04 -16.03 31.49
N ARG A 122 34.26 -16.48 32.50
CA ARG A 122 33.11 -17.36 32.27
C ARG A 122 32.05 -16.70 31.41
N ASP A 123 31.71 -15.45 31.71
CA ASP A 123 30.76 -14.66 30.93
C ASP A 123 31.26 -14.41 29.51
N ALA A 124 32.55 -14.08 29.35
CA ALA A 124 33.16 -13.90 28.03
C ALA A 124 33.13 -15.21 27.20
N TYR A 125 33.40 -16.36 27.83
CA TYR A 125 33.29 -17.67 27.18
C TYR A 125 31.83 -17.96 26.75
N ARG A 126 30.86 -17.71 27.63
CA ARG A 126 29.43 -17.86 27.32
C ARG A 126 29.03 -17.00 26.11
N LEU A 127 29.43 -15.74 26.09
CA LEU A 127 29.15 -14.82 24.98
C LEU A 127 29.85 -15.22 23.68
N HIS A 128 31.07 -15.76 23.77
CA HIS A 128 31.79 -16.27 22.61
C HIS A 128 31.09 -17.50 22.03
N TYR A 129 30.58 -18.40 22.89
CA TYR A 129 29.91 -19.63 22.48
C TYR A 129 28.56 -19.39 21.81
N SER A 130 27.83 -18.33 22.17
CA SER A 130 26.56 -17.91 21.55
C SER A 130 26.72 -16.81 20.48
N LYS A 131 27.95 -16.54 20.04
CA LYS A 131 28.27 -15.39 19.17
C LYS A 131 27.51 -15.40 17.84
N GLU A 132 27.41 -16.57 17.20
CA GLU A 132 26.77 -16.70 15.90
C GLU A 132 25.27 -16.43 15.99
N GLU A 133 24.59 -17.04 16.96
CA GLU A 133 23.16 -16.84 17.20
C GLU A 133 22.85 -15.41 17.64
N ARG A 134 23.75 -14.76 18.41
CA ARG A 134 23.63 -13.35 18.78
C ARG A 134 23.80 -12.42 17.59
N GLN A 135 24.69 -12.73 16.65
CA GLN A 135 24.83 -11.96 15.41
C GLN A 135 23.53 -12.05 14.59
N LEU A 136 23.02 -13.26 14.37
CA LEU A 136 21.77 -13.47 13.66
C LEU A 136 20.58 -12.77 14.36
N LEU A 137 20.53 -12.81 15.69
CA LEU A 137 19.51 -12.10 16.47
C LEU A 137 19.61 -10.59 16.24
N THR A 138 20.82 -10.03 16.23
CA THR A 138 21.06 -8.60 15.97
C THR A 138 20.59 -8.21 14.57
N ASP A 139 20.88 -9.03 13.56
CA ASP A 139 20.49 -8.77 12.18
C ASP A 139 18.95 -8.76 12.05
N VAL A 140 18.26 -9.73 12.67
CA VAL A 140 16.78 -9.77 12.72
C VAL A 140 16.18 -8.57 13.47
N GLU A 141 16.83 -8.11 14.54
CA GLU A 141 16.40 -6.91 15.27
C GLU A 141 16.54 -5.63 14.44
N GLN A 142 17.62 -5.51 13.67
CA GLN A 142 17.80 -4.41 12.71
C GLN A 142 16.75 -4.47 11.60
N GLU A 143 16.47 -5.66 11.07
CA GLU A 143 15.45 -5.84 10.05
C GLU A 143 14.06 -5.46 10.60
N LEU A 144 13.74 -5.85 11.84
CA LEU A 144 12.51 -5.43 12.53
C LEU A 144 12.41 -3.90 12.67
N ALA A 145 13.50 -3.21 13.03
CA ALA A 145 13.48 -1.75 13.11
C ALA A 145 13.21 -1.12 11.73
N SER A 146 13.80 -1.67 10.67
CA SER A 146 13.56 -1.21 9.30
C SER A 146 12.12 -1.48 8.84
N ILE A 147 11.53 -2.60 9.25
CA ILE A 147 10.17 -2.96 8.83
C ILE A 147 9.11 -2.11 9.50
N ASP A 148 9.37 -1.64 10.72
CA ASP A 148 8.49 -0.69 11.40
C ASP A 148 8.37 0.61 10.61
N ILE A 149 9.49 1.17 10.15
CA ILE A 149 9.50 2.36 9.29
C ILE A 149 8.73 2.08 7.99
N LYS A 150 8.95 0.92 7.37
CA LYS A 150 8.25 0.53 6.14
C LYS A 150 6.75 0.37 6.33
N ILE A 151 6.30 -0.12 7.49
CA ILE A 151 4.88 -0.23 7.83
C ILE A 151 4.24 1.16 7.89
N TYR A 152 4.90 2.14 8.50
CA TYR A 152 4.39 3.51 8.50
C TYR A 152 4.30 4.08 7.08
N GLN A 153 5.36 3.95 6.28
CA GLN A 153 5.36 4.43 4.89
C GLN A 153 4.27 3.78 4.02
N THR A 154 4.09 2.46 4.15
CA THR A 154 3.06 1.73 3.39
C THR A 154 1.65 2.04 3.87
N LYS A 155 1.47 2.32 5.17
CA LYS A 155 0.20 2.78 5.73
C LYS A 155 -0.17 4.16 5.17
N ASP A 156 0.73 5.13 5.24
CA ASP A 156 0.49 6.48 4.73
C ASP A 156 0.21 6.48 3.22
N ALA A 157 0.95 5.66 2.46
CA ALA A 157 0.70 5.50 1.03
C ALA A 157 -0.67 4.90 0.73
N TRP A 158 -1.13 3.93 1.53
CA TRP A 158 -2.47 3.35 1.39
C TRP A 158 -3.58 4.34 1.77
N GLU A 159 -3.40 5.12 2.84
CA GLU A 159 -4.35 6.17 3.22
C GLU A 159 -4.45 7.24 2.13
N THR A 160 -3.32 7.67 1.56
CA THR A 160 -3.25 8.60 0.43
C THR A 160 -3.99 8.07 -0.81
N ALA A 161 -3.78 6.79 -1.15
CA ALA A 161 -4.46 6.15 -2.27
C ALA A 161 -5.98 6.06 -2.05
N LYS A 162 -6.40 5.78 -0.80
CA LYS A 162 -7.82 5.73 -0.43
C LYS A 162 -8.47 7.11 -0.55
N GLU A 163 -7.85 8.15 -0.01
CA GLU A 163 -8.35 9.53 -0.14
C GLU A 163 -8.44 9.96 -1.61
N SER A 164 -7.45 9.60 -2.41
CA SER A 164 -7.45 9.85 -3.87
C SER A 164 -8.61 9.12 -4.57
N ALA A 165 -8.88 7.86 -4.20
CA ALA A 165 -10.00 7.10 -4.73
C ALA A 165 -11.36 7.70 -4.32
N ASP A 166 -11.48 8.22 -3.09
CA ASP A 166 -12.69 8.91 -2.62
C ASP A 166 -12.94 10.21 -3.41
N LEU A 167 -11.89 10.97 -3.76
CA LEU A 167 -11.99 12.14 -4.63
C LEU A 167 -12.45 11.78 -6.05
N VAL A 168 -11.88 10.72 -6.63
CA VAL A 168 -12.29 10.21 -7.95
C VAL A 168 -13.75 9.75 -7.93
N LYS A 169 -14.16 9.04 -6.87
CA LYS A 169 -15.56 8.63 -6.66
C LYS A 169 -16.49 9.83 -6.56
N ALA A 170 -16.11 10.87 -5.83
CA ALA A 170 -16.88 12.10 -5.72
C ALA A 170 -17.03 12.80 -7.09
N LYS A 171 -15.94 12.91 -7.86
CA LYS A 171 -15.98 13.44 -9.24
C LYS A 171 -16.95 12.65 -10.13
N ALA A 172 -16.83 11.32 -10.13
CA ALA A 172 -17.70 10.45 -10.90
C ALA A 172 -19.17 10.56 -10.46
N TYR A 173 -19.43 10.69 -9.16
CA TYR A 173 -20.78 10.89 -8.61
C TYR A 173 -21.41 12.20 -9.08
N VAL A 174 -20.65 13.30 -9.10
CA VAL A 174 -21.11 14.60 -9.63
C VAL A 174 -21.44 14.48 -11.11
N GLN A 175 -20.57 13.87 -11.91
CA GLN A 175 -20.82 13.62 -13.34
C GLN A 175 -22.08 12.78 -13.58
N ALA A 176 -22.25 11.69 -12.83
CA ALA A 176 -23.41 10.80 -12.95
C ALA A 176 -24.73 11.51 -12.57
N ASN A 177 -24.74 12.32 -11.52
CA ASN A 177 -25.94 13.08 -11.14
C ASN A 177 -26.26 14.20 -12.12
N LEU A 178 -25.25 14.83 -12.70
CA LEU A 178 -25.45 15.83 -13.73
C LEU A 178 -26.06 15.20 -15.00
N LEU A 179 -25.60 14.02 -15.40
CA LEU A 179 -26.23 13.23 -16.47
C LEU A 179 -27.70 12.92 -16.16
N LYS A 180 -28.00 12.45 -14.94
CA LYS A 180 -29.38 12.18 -14.50
C LYS A 180 -30.27 13.42 -14.48
N PHE A 181 -29.73 14.58 -14.13
CA PHE A 181 -30.47 15.84 -14.11
C PHE A 181 -30.85 16.34 -15.51
N LEU A 182 -30.00 16.04 -16.51
CA LEU A 182 -30.18 16.49 -17.89
C LEU A 182 -30.99 15.50 -18.75
N ALA A 183 -31.04 14.22 -18.37
CA ALA A 183 -31.91 13.20 -18.95
C ALA A 183 -33.40 13.47 -18.65
#